data_AF-A0A0B3XW77-F1
#
_entry.id   AF-A0A0B3XW77-F1
#
_cell.length_a   1.000
_cell.length_b   1.000
_cell.length_c   1.000
_cell.angle_alpha   90.00
_cell.angle_beta   90.00
_cell.angle_gamma   90.00
#
_symmetry.space_group_name_H-M   'P 1'
#
loop_
_entity.id
_entity.type
_entity.pdbx_description
1 polymer ?
#
loop_
_entity_poly.entity_id
_entity_poly.type
_entity_poly.pdbx_seq_one_letter_code
_entity_poly.pdbx_strand_id
1 'polypeptide(L)'
;MTELVFFILFGIVLGLWIRASIRASKLFEKAHEVKGNFSKQIEKQLAHYDQIFGMVFGNPENYPLYRPELLPYIKSVRAAFKQAWFSIALFAIYLIISNAL
;
A
#
# COMPACT_ATOMS: atom_id res chain seq x y z
N MET A 1 8.33 -14.54 26.45
CA MET A 1 8.62 -13.13 26.05
C MET A 1 8.69 -12.98 24.53
N THR A 2 9.31 -13.89 23.79
CA THR A 2 9.43 -13.90 22.32
C THR A 2 8.09 -13.88 21.58
N GLU A 3 7.07 -14.60 22.07
CA GLU A 3 5.72 -14.61 21.48
C GLU A 3 5.01 -13.26 21.59
N LEU A 4 5.09 -12.61 22.76
CA LEU A 4 4.50 -11.29 22.97
C LEU A 4 5.16 -10.24 22.06
N VAL A 5 6.48 -10.28 21.94
CA VAL A 5 7.24 -9.39 21.03
C VAL A 5 6.88 -9.67 19.58
N PHE A 6 6.73 -10.94 19.19
CA PHE A 6 6.26 -11.31 17.86
C PHE A 6 4.88 -10.70 17.56
N PHE A 7 3.90 -10.88 18.44
CA PHE A 7 2.54 -10.37 18.22
C PHE A 7 2.50 -8.84 18.12
N ILE A 8 3.32 -8.13 18.93
CA ILE A 8 3.43 -6.67 18.86
C ILE A 8 4.01 -6.24 17.52
N LEU A 9 5.14 -6.81 17.11
CA LEU A 9 5.80 -6.46 15.84
C LEU A 9 4.92 -6.82 14.63
N PHE A 10 4.30 -8.00 14.65
CA PHE A 10 3.35 -8.43 13.64
C PHE A 10 2.15 -7.47 13.54
N GLY A 11 1.59 -7.07 14.69
CA GLY A 11 0.48 -6.11 14.75
C GLY A 11 0.85 -4.75 14.15
N ILE A 12 2.07 -4.24 14.43
CA ILE A 12 2.57 -3.00 13.84
C ILE A 12 2.69 -3.11 12.32
N VAL A 13 3.31 -4.20 11.83
CA VAL A 13 3.48 -4.45 10.39
C VAL A 13 2.13 -4.54 9.70
N LEU A 14 1.20 -5.32 10.25
CA LEU A 14 -0.14 -5.49 9.72
C LEU A 14 -0.91 -4.17 9.68
N GLY A 15 -0.83 -3.37 10.75
CA GLY A 15 -1.46 -2.05 10.81
C GLY A 15 -0.93 -1.07 9.76
N LEU A 16 0.39 -1.06 9.53
CA LEU A 16 1.00 -0.25 8.47
C LEU A 16 0.59 -0.72 7.07
N TRP A 17 0.49 -2.03 6.86
CA TRP A 17 0.02 -2.61 5.61
C TRP A 17 -1.43 -2.22 5.32
N ILE A 18 -2.33 -2.39 6.30
CA ILE A 18 -3.74 -1.99 6.17
C ILE A 18 -3.85 -0.50 5.86
N ARG A 19 -3.09 0.36 6.55
CA ARG A 19 -3.07 1.80 6.30
C ARG A 19 -2.62 2.14 4.87
N ALA A 20 -1.62 1.44 4.34
CA ALA A 20 -1.17 1.60 2.96
C ALA A 20 -2.28 1.21 1.97
N SER A 21 -2.93 0.07 2.19
CA SER A 21 -4.05 -0.41 1.37
C SER A 21 -5.24 0.55 1.37
N ILE A 22 -5.62 1.10 2.53
CA ILE A 22 -6.71 2.10 2.61
C ILE A 22 -6.36 3.35 1.81
N ARG A 23 -5.11 3.83 1.90
CA ARG A 23 -4.67 5.00 1.11
C ARG A 23 -4.69 4.71 -0.38
N ALA A 24 -4.28 3.50 -0.79
CA ALA A 24 -4.32 3.06 -2.18
C ALA A 24 -5.76 3.05 -2.72
N SER A 25 -6.71 2.54 -1.93
CA SER A 25 -8.14 2.56 -2.30
C SER A 25 -8.66 3.98 -2.50
N LYS A 26 -8.29 4.92 -1.61
CA LYS A 26 -8.67 6.35 -1.77
C LYS A 26 -8.10 6.99 -3.04
N LEU A 27 -6.85 6.69 -3.38
CA LEU A 27 -6.25 7.13 -4.64
C LEU A 27 -7.04 6.56 -5.82
N PHE A 28 -7.40 5.28 -5.76
CA PHE A 28 -8.16 4.61 -6.81
C PHE A 28 -9.55 5.22 -7.01
N GLU A 29 -10.31 5.40 -5.93
CA GLU A 29 -11.63 6.05 -5.96
C GLU A 29 -11.55 7.45 -6.58
N LYS A 30 -10.51 8.22 -6.22
CA LYS A 30 -10.32 9.56 -6.73
C LYS A 30 -9.90 9.59 -8.20
N ALA A 31 -9.06 8.64 -8.64
CA ALA A 31 -8.55 8.59 -10.00
C ALA A 31 -9.62 8.17 -11.03
N HIS A 32 -10.52 7.27 -10.63
CA HIS A 32 -11.56 6.71 -11.51
C HIS A 32 -12.99 7.20 -11.24
N GLU A 33 -13.18 8.09 -10.27
CA GLU A 33 -14.49 8.65 -9.89
C GLU A 33 -15.56 7.55 -9.68
N VAL A 34 -15.15 6.39 -9.18
CA VAL A 34 -16.02 5.19 -9.17
C VAL A 34 -17.08 5.34 -8.08
N LYS A 35 -18.33 5.54 -8.51
CA LYS A 35 -19.54 5.28 -7.71
C LYS A 35 -20.17 3.98 -8.19
N GLY A 36 -20.20 2.94 -7.36
CA GLY A 36 -20.81 1.65 -7.71
C GLY A 36 -20.56 0.56 -6.67
N ASN A 37 -21.20 -0.61 -6.85
CA ASN A 37 -21.07 -1.76 -5.94
C ASN A 37 -19.62 -2.24 -5.81
N PHE A 38 -19.29 -2.80 -4.63
CA PHE A 38 -17.95 -3.26 -4.24
C PHE A 38 -17.27 -4.15 -5.28
N SER A 39 -17.98 -5.09 -5.92
CA SER A 39 -17.37 -5.99 -6.92
C SER A 39 -16.91 -5.23 -8.17
N LYS A 40 -17.66 -4.22 -8.63
CA LYS A 40 -17.25 -3.38 -9.78
C LYS A 40 -16.06 -2.48 -9.43
N GLN A 41 -15.93 -2.09 -8.16
CA GLN A 41 -14.76 -1.35 -7.70
C GLN A 41 -13.51 -2.24 -7.74
N ILE A 42 -13.61 -3.48 -7.27
CA ILE A 42 -12.50 -4.46 -7.34
C ILE A 42 -12.13 -4.79 -8.78
N GLU A 43 -13.12 -5.02 -9.64
CA GLU A 43 -12.88 -5.33 -11.06
C GLU A 43 -12.12 -4.19 -11.76
N LYS A 44 -12.57 -2.93 -11.57
CA LYS A 44 -11.84 -1.77 -12.07
C LYS A 44 -10.46 -1.61 -11.43
N GLN A 45 -10.32 -1.91 -10.13
CA GLN A 45 -9.03 -1.88 -9.42
C GLN A 45 -8.02 -2.83 -10.04
N LEU A 46 -8.45 -4.05 -10.36
CA LEU A 46 -7.62 -5.05 -11.01
C LEU A 46 -7.30 -4.66 -12.46
N ALA A 47 -8.29 -4.16 -13.20
CA ALA A 47 -8.13 -3.78 -14.60
C ALA A 47 -7.17 -2.61 -14.83
N HIS A 48 -6.98 -1.74 -13.83
CA HIS A 48 -6.08 -0.58 -13.88
C HIS A 48 -4.98 -0.63 -12.82
N TYR A 49 -4.74 -1.82 -12.27
CA TYR A 49 -3.77 -2.01 -11.19
C TYR A 49 -2.37 -1.56 -11.62
N ASP A 50 -1.96 -1.95 -12.83
CA ASP A 50 -0.69 -1.60 -13.45
C ASP A 50 -0.47 -0.08 -13.54
N GLN A 51 -1.50 0.68 -13.94
CA GLN A 51 -1.43 2.13 -14.05
C GLN A 51 -1.35 2.79 -12.68
N ILE A 52 -2.15 2.32 -11.71
CA ILE A 52 -2.14 2.85 -10.34
C ILE A 52 -0.80 2.56 -9.68
N PHE A 53 -0.29 1.34 -9.79
CA PHE A 53 1.02 0.96 -9.27
C PHE A 53 2.14 1.74 -9.96
N GLY A 54 2.04 1.88 -11.27
CA GLY A 54 2.95 2.67 -12.08
C GLY A 54 3.03 4.13 -11.65
N MET A 55 1.89 4.76 -11.30
CA MET A 55 1.87 6.10 -10.74
C MET A 55 2.46 6.16 -9.32
N VAL A 56 2.17 5.15 -8.49
CA VAL A 56 2.65 5.09 -7.10
C VAL A 56 4.15 4.83 -7.02
N PHE A 57 4.72 3.95 -7.85
CA PHE A 57 6.11 3.50 -7.74
C PHE A 57 7.02 3.95 -8.89
N GLY A 58 6.45 4.45 -9.98
CA GLY A 58 7.17 5.00 -11.14
C GLY A 58 6.99 6.50 -11.30
N ASN A 59 7.02 6.96 -12.56
CA ASN A 59 6.74 8.35 -12.92
C ASN A 59 5.24 8.53 -13.23
N PRO A 60 4.47 9.23 -12.38
CA PRO A 60 3.02 9.33 -12.54
C PRO A 60 2.59 10.03 -13.84
N GLU A 61 3.38 10.97 -14.35
CA GLU A 61 3.06 11.73 -15.57
C GLU A 61 3.00 10.87 -16.83
N ASN A 62 3.60 9.68 -16.81
CA ASN A 62 3.61 8.75 -17.94
C ASN A 62 2.31 7.95 -18.09
N TYR A 63 1.39 8.05 -17.13
CA TYR A 63 0.18 7.24 -17.11
C TYR A 63 -1.05 8.05 -17.52
N PRO A 64 -1.91 7.55 -18.43
CA PRO A 64 -3.09 8.27 -18.91
C PRO A 64 -4.07 8.69 -17.81
N LEU A 65 -4.07 7.96 -16.68
CA LEU A 65 -4.96 8.22 -15.56
C LEU A 65 -4.51 9.39 -14.66
N TYR A 66 -3.29 9.89 -14.88
CA TYR A 66 -2.72 10.92 -14.04
C TYR A 66 -3.43 12.27 -14.23
N ARG A 67 -3.66 12.93 -13.08
CA ARG A 67 -4.11 14.31 -13.00
C ARG A 67 -3.27 15.00 -11.91
N PRO A 68 -2.88 16.28 -12.06
CA PRO A 68 -2.09 16.98 -11.05
C PRO A 68 -2.69 16.93 -9.63
N GLU A 69 -4.02 16.88 -9.54
CA GLU A 69 -4.78 16.75 -8.29
C GLU A 69 -4.54 15.43 -7.54
N LEU A 70 -4.09 14.38 -8.23
CA LEU A 70 -3.77 13.07 -7.64
C LEU A 70 -2.40 13.05 -6.96
N LEU A 71 -1.52 14.01 -7.26
CA LEU A 71 -0.15 14.08 -6.73
C LEU A 71 -0.05 13.97 -5.19
N PRO A 72 -0.87 14.69 -4.38
CA PRO A 72 -0.85 14.51 -2.91
C PRO A 72 -1.26 13.10 -2.48
N TYR A 73 -2.21 12.47 -3.18
CA TYR A 73 -2.65 11.10 -2.90
C TYR A 73 -1.56 10.10 -3.25
N ILE A 74 -0.95 10.23 -4.43
CA ILE A 74 0.17 9.40 -4.90
C ILE A 74 1.33 9.46 -3.89
N LYS A 75 1.73 10.67 -3.46
CA LYS A 75 2.78 10.85 -2.44
C LYS A 75 2.42 10.18 -1.11
N SER A 76 1.17 10.35 -0.67
CA SER A 76 0.67 9.75 0.58
C SER A 76 0.65 8.22 0.55
N VAL A 77 0.26 7.63 -0.59
CA VAL A 77 0.26 6.18 -0.83
C VAL A 77 1.68 5.65 -0.89
N ARG A 78 2.56 6.30 -1.67
CA ARG A 78 3.98 5.94 -1.79
C ARG A 78 4.67 5.92 -0.42
N ALA A 79 4.46 6.96 0.39
CA ALA A 79 5.04 7.04 1.73
C ALA A 79 4.53 5.92 2.64
N ALA A 80 3.23 5.60 2.60
CA ALA A 80 2.65 4.53 3.41
C ALA A 80 3.16 3.14 3.00
N PHE A 81 3.24 2.85 1.71
CA PHE A 81 3.83 1.59 1.24
C PHE A 81 5.31 1.50 1.56
N LYS A 82 6.07 2.59 1.44
CA LYS A 82 7.49 2.60 1.84
C LYS A 82 7.67 2.26 3.31
N GLN A 83 6.83 2.83 4.18
CA GLN A 83 6.83 2.49 5.61
C GLN A 83 6.46 1.04 5.86
N ALA A 84 5.40 0.54 5.21
CA ALA A 84 4.98 -0.85 5.36
C ALA A 84 6.08 -1.82 4.89
N TRP A 85 6.68 -1.59 3.72
CA TRP A 85 7.79 -2.39 3.20
C TRP A 85 9.02 -2.37 4.11
N PHE A 86 9.38 -1.19 4.64
CA PHE A 86 10.48 -1.08 5.59
C PHE A 86 10.21 -1.87 6.88
N SER A 87 8.99 -1.78 7.41
CA SER A 87 8.59 -2.55 8.59
C SER A 87 8.55 -4.06 8.32
N ILE A 88 8.10 -4.50 7.14
CA ILE A 88 8.15 -5.91 6.72
C ILE A 88 9.61 -6.40 6.66
N ALA A 89 10.52 -5.61 6.08
CA ALA A 89 11.92 -5.97 5.98
C ALA A 89 12.57 -6.12 7.37
N LEU A 90 12.31 -5.16 8.28
CA LEU A 90 12.78 -5.25 9.67
C LEU A 90 12.20 -6.46 10.40
N PHE A 91 10.92 -6.76 10.18
CA PHE A 91 10.27 -7.91 10.78
C PHE A 91 10.86 -9.22 10.24
N ALA A 92 11.16 -9.31 8.95
CA ALA A 92 11.84 -10.46 8.36
C ALA A 92 13.24 -10.67 8.95
N ILE A 93 14.01 -9.60 9.14
CA ILE A 93 15.32 -9.65 9.82
C ILE A 93 15.16 -10.16 11.26
N TYR A 94 14.17 -9.65 12.00
CA TYR A 94 13.85 -10.13 13.35
C TYR A 94 13.56 -11.64 13.35
N LEU A 95 12.72 -12.12 12.43
CA LEU A 95 12.40 -13.55 12.34
C LEU A 95 13.63 -14.40 12.06
N ILE A 96 14.49 -13.98 11.14
CA ILE A 96 15.74 -14.69 10.81
C ILE A 96 16.64 -14.78 12.04
N ILE A 97 16.88 -13.66 12.73
CA ILE A 97 17.74 -13.62 13.92
C ILE A 97 17.14 -14.46 15.05
N SER A 98 15.83 -14.33 15.30
CA SER A 98 15.14 -15.05 16.37
C SER A 98 15.07 -16.56 16.16
N ASN A 99 15.17 -17.02 14.91
CA ASN A 99 15.15 -18.43 14.54
C ASN A 99 16.56 -19.02 14.39
N ALA A 100 17.60 -18.18 14.35
CA ALA A 100 19.01 -18.57 14.28
C ALA A 100 19.71 -18.59 15.65
N LEU A 101 19.11 -17.95 16.67
CA LEU A 101 19.49 -17.99 18.09
C LEU A 101 18.76 -19.11 18.82
#